data_AF-A0A852JGL3-F1
#
_entry.id   AF-A0A852JGL3-F1
#
_cell.length_a   1.000
_cell.length_b   1.000
_cell.length_c   1.000
_cell.angle_alpha   90.00
_cell.angle_beta   90.00
_cell.angle_gamma   90.00
#
_symmetry.space_group_name_H-M   'P 1'
#
loop_
_entity.id
_entity.type
_entity.pdbx_description
1 polymer ?
#
loop_
_entity_poly.entity_id
_entity_poly.type
_entity_poly.pdbx_seq_one_letter_code
_entity_poly.pdbx_strand_id
1 'polypeptide(L)'
;FFYRYRVLNASAIPEGQFMDSKKASEMLLGSIDVDHTQYRFGHTKVFFKAGLLGLLEEMRDDKLAEIITRTQARCRGFLMRVEYRKMVERRESIFCIQYNVRSFMNVKHWPWMKLFFKIKPLLKSAESEKEMANMKQEFEKTKEELAKSESERIELEEDMVAVLQEKNDLQLQVQAVSITLLSQGRECYIGRILLVLSRHSQEVSRQIHVRFGTPAARRKSHVRVVHMKSIAESPKLEGKYLHLLTFQSRASASRVKNLTEEMAALDETIAKLTKEKKALQEAHQQTLDDLQAEEDKVNTLTKAKTKLEQQVDDLEGSLEQEKKLRMDLERAKRKLEGDLKLSQDSIMDLENDKQQLDEKLKKKDFEISQIQSKIEDEQALGMQLQKKIKELQAIVPCVLQARIEELEEEIEAERTSRAKAEKHRADLSRELEEISERLEEAGGATAAQIEMNKKREAEFQKMRRDLEEATLQHEATAAALRKKHADSTAELGEQIDNLQRVKQKLEKEKSELKMEVDDLASNMESVSKAKANLEKMCRTLEDQLSELKTKEEQNQRMINDLNTQRARLQTESGEFSRQVEEKDALISQLSRGKQGFTQQIEELKRHLEEEVK
;
A
#
# COMPACT_ATOMS: atom_id res chain seq x y z
N PHE A 1 39.40 12.10 19.63
CA PHE A 1 40.28 11.31 20.51
C PHE A 1 39.45 10.24 21.23
N PHE A 2 38.83 10.54 22.38
CA PHE A 2 38.12 9.61 23.26
C PHE A 2 37.53 8.34 22.60
N TYR A 3 36.48 8.47 21.77
CA TYR A 3 35.77 7.34 21.16
C TYR A 3 36.66 6.37 20.35
N ARG A 4 37.78 6.83 19.78
CA ARG A 4 38.70 5.99 18.99
C ARG A 4 39.52 5.02 19.86
N TYR A 5 39.87 5.44 21.07
CA TYR A 5 40.78 4.71 21.98
C TYR A 5 40.07 4.08 23.18
N ARG A 6 38.75 4.29 23.37
CA ARG A 6 37.97 3.63 24.43
C ARG A 6 38.12 2.10 24.43
N VAL A 7 38.43 1.51 23.26
CA VAL A 7 38.71 0.07 23.10
C VAL A 7 39.98 -0.42 23.82
N LEU A 8 40.95 0.46 24.11
CA LEU A 8 42.19 0.11 24.84
C LEU A 8 41.89 -0.31 26.29
N ASN A 9 41.00 0.42 26.95
CA ASN A 9 40.55 0.13 28.31
C ASN A 9 39.10 0.57 28.50
N ALA A 10 38.15 -0.28 28.10
CA ALA A 10 36.72 0.03 28.21
C ALA A 10 36.26 0.18 29.67
N SER A 11 36.93 -0.52 30.61
CA SER A 11 36.63 -0.53 32.05
C SER A 11 37.07 0.75 32.77
N ALA A 12 37.87 1.61 32.14
CA ALA A 12 38.36 2.86 32.73
C ALA A 12 37.26 3.90 32.99
N ILE A 13 36.06 3.73 32.41
CA ILE A 13 34.93 4.65 32.56
C ILE A 13 33.64 3.84 32.78
N PRO A 14 32.85 4.14 33.84
CA PRO A 14 31.56 3.50 34.07
C PRO A 14 30.60 3.70 32.90
N GLU A 15 29.92 2.64 32.47
CA GLU A 15 28.90 2.73 31.43
C GLU A 15 27.63 3.45 31.95
N GLY A 16 26.97 4.22 31.07
CA GLY A 16 25.72 4.91 31.38
C GLY A 16 25.87 6.29 32.07
N GLN A 17 27.04 6.67 32.58
CA GLN A 17 27.25 8.02 33.12
C GLN A 17 27.72 9.01 32.04
N PHE A 18 26.99 10.12 31.88
CA PHE A 18 27.42 11.21 31.02
C PHE A 18 28.59 11.96 31.65
N MET A 19 29.78 11.83 31.06
CA MET A 19 31.01 12.47 31.52
C MET A 19 31.52 13.45 30.48
N ASP A 20 32.06 14.60 30.92
CA ASP A 20 32.75 15.54 30.05
C ASP A 20 33.87 14.85 29.24
N SER A 21 33.90 15.12 27.93
CA SER A 21 34.83 14.51 26.98
C SER A 21 36.30 14.80 27.28
N LYS A 22 36.62 15.92 27.95
CA LYS A 22 37.98 16.22 28.41
C LYS A 22 38.35 15.31 29.59
N LYS A 23 37.52 15.27 30.65
CA LYS A 23 37.71 14.37 31.80
C LYS A 23 37.73 12.88 31.41
N ALA A 24 36.88 12.47 30.47
CA ALA A 24 36.87 11.11 29.92
C ALA A 24 38.17 10.77 29.15
N SER A 25 38.73 11.75 28.40
CA SER A 25 40.04 11.58 27.73
C SER A 25 41.20 11.53 28.73
N GLU A 26 41.11 12.29 29.83
CA GLU A 26 42.07 12.29 30.93
C GLU A 26 42.08 10.96 31.68
N MET A 27 40.91 10.44 32.07
CA MET A 27 40.81 9.13 32.72
C MET A 27 41.26 7.99 31.79
N LEU A 28 40.90 8.03 30.50
CA LEU A 28 41.33 7.02 29.54
C LEU A 28 42.86 7.00 29.37
N LEU A 29 43.51 8.15 29.12
CA LEU A 29 44.97 8.23 29.00
C LEU A 29 45.71 7.97 30.32
N GLY A 30 45.08 8.22 31.48
CA GLY A 30 45.61 7.82 32.79
C GLY A 30 45.42 6.33 33.12
N SER A 31 44.62 5.60 32.33
CA SER A 31 44.36 4.15 32.49
C SER A 31 45.15 3.25 31.53
N ILE A 32 46.04 3.86 30.74
CA ILE A 32 46.91 3.25 29.74
C ILE A 32 48.34 3.59 30.16
N ASP A 33 49.27 2.64 30.05
CA ASP A 33 50.67 2.82 30.42
C ASP A 33 51.41 3.65 29.35
N VAL A 34 51.30 4.98 29.44
CA VAL A 34 51.95 5.95 28.54
C VAL A 34 52.50 7.17 29.29
N ASP A 35 53.71 7.58 28.92
CA ASP A 35 54.44 8.70 29.51
C ASP A 35 53.64 10.02 29.45
N HIS A 36 53.18 10.48 30.62
CA HIS A 36 52.42 11.72 30.81
C HIS A 36 53.17 13.00 30.40
N THR A 37 54.48 12.95 30.15
CA THR A 37 55.24 14.08 29.58
C THR A 37 55.10 14.18 28.06
N GLN A 38 54.61 13.15 27.37
CA GLN A 38 54.54 13.08 25.91
C GLN A 38 53.21 13.61 25.33
N TYR A 39 52.23 13.95 26.16
CA TYR A 39 50.98 14.56 25.72
C TYR A 39 50.52 15.73 26.62
N ARG A 40 49.65 16.60 26.09
CA ARG A 40 49.04 17.73 26.81
C ARG A 40 47.58 17.94 26.37
N PHE A 41 46.70 18.22 27.33
CA PHE A 41 45.31 18.56 27.07
C PHE A 41 45.15 20.07 26.85
N GLY A 42 44.57 20.47 25.72
CA GLY A 42 43.97 21.79 25.54
C GLY A 42 42.46 21.78 25.80
N HIS A 43 41.78 22.89 25.50
CA HIS A 43 40.33 23.03 25.69
C HIS A 43 39.48 22.12 24.77
N THR A 44 39.96 21.81 23.57
CA THR A 44 39.20 21.04 22.55
C THR A 44 40.05 19.98 21.83
N LYS A 45 41.37 19.97 22.05
CA LYS A 45 42.34 19.10 21.37
C LYS A 45 43.33 18.54 22.36
N VAL A 46 43.80 17.31 22.12
CA VAL A 46 44.94 16.70 22.81
C VAL A 46 46.14 16.81 21.88
N PHE A 47 47.27 17.26 22.40
CA PHE A 47 48.53 17.40 21.68
C PHE A 47 49.47 16.27 22.09
N PHE A 48 50.19 15.70 21.13
CA PHE A 48 51.13 14.59 21.33
C PHE A 48 52.50 14.98 20.78
N LYS A 49 53.58 14.50 21.43
CA LYS A 49 54.91 14.45 20.80
C LYS A 49 54.89 13.43 19.65
N ALA A 50 55.86 13.53 18.74
CA ALA A 50 56.07 12.53 17.70
C ALA A 50 56.30 11.13 18.32
N GLY A 51 55.88 10.07 17.62
CA GLY A 51 55.94 8.69 18.11
C GLY A 51 54.69 8.26 18.89
N LEU A 52 54.30 8.95 19.96
CA LEU A 52 53.24 8.50 20.89
C LEU A 52 51.90 8.22 20.20
N LEU A 53 51.49 9.02 19.21
CA LEU A 53 50.24 8.77 18.48
C LEU A 53 50.27 7.47 17.65
N GLY A 54 51.45 7.06 17.17
CA GLY A 54 51.65 5.78 16.47
C GLY A 54 51.51 4.59 17.43
N LEU A 55 52.18 4.66 18.58
CA LEU A 55 52.06 3.66 19.65
C LEU A 55 50.60 3.47 20.11
N LEU A 56 49.84 4.57 20.24
CA LEU A 56 48.41 4.52 20.58
C LEU A 56 47.51 3.92 19.49
N GLU A 57 47.94 3.91 18.22
CA GLU A 57 47.27 3.13 17.17
C GLU A 57 47.69 1.66 17.18
N GLU A 58 48.96 1.36 17.38
CA GLU A 58 49.50 -0.01 17.43
C GLU A 58 48.84 -0.83 18.56
N MET A 59 48.85 -0.30 19.79
CA MET A 59 48.15 -0.89 20.95
C MET A 59 46.63 -1.06 20.70
N ARG A 60 46.04 -0.18 19.88
CA ARG A 60 44.61 -0.16 19.58
C ARG A 60 44.27 -1.21 18.53
N ASP A 61 45.09 -1.35 17.50
CA ASP A 61 44.88 -2.31 16.42
C ASP A 61 45.19 -3.74 16.91
N ASP A 62 46.09 -3.94 17.87
CA ASP A 62 46.24 -5.20 18.64
C ASP A 62 44.93 -5.59 19.35
N LYS A 63 44.32 -4.65 20.10
CA LYS A 63 43.04 -4.92 20.78
C LYS A 63 41.87 -5.10 19.82
N LEU A 64 41.88 -4.43 18.68
CA LEU A 64 40.92 -4.68 17.62
C LEU A 64 41.15 -6.05 16.96
N ALA A 65 42.40 -6.49 16.74
CA ALA A 65 42.71 -7.81 16.21
C ALA A 65 42.17 -8.93 17.13
N GLU A 66 42.30 -8.78 18.46
CA GLU A 66 41.72 -9.71 19.44
C GLU A 66 40.18 -9.79 19.31
N ILE A 67 39.50 -8.64 19.29
CA ILE A 67 38.03 -8.55 19.22
C ILE A 67 37.49 -9.01 17.85
N ILE A 68 38.13 -8.61 16.77
CA ILE A 68 37.79 -8.99 15.39
C ILE A 68 38.01 -10.50 15.22
N THR A 69 39.10 -11.08 15.74
CA THR A 69 39.33 -12.53 15.65
C THR A 69 38.25 -13.32 16.37
N ARG A 70 37.86 -12.91 17.60
CA ARG A 70 36.72 -13.50 18.34
C ARG A 70 35.41 -13.39 17.56
N THR A 71 35.17 -12.26 16.91
CA THR A 71 33.97 -12.00 16.11
C THR A 71 33.95 -12.84 14.83
N GLN A 72 35.04 -12.86 14.06
CA GLN A 72 35.20 -13.69 12.88
C GLN A 72 35.06 -15.18 13.21
N ALA A 73 35.58 -15.65 14.35
CA ALA A 73 35.42 -17.03 14.80
C ALA A 73 33.95 -17.39 15.05
N ARG A 74 33.17 -16.48 15.67
CA ARG A 74 31.71 -16.65 15.81
C ARG A 74 31.00 -16.68 14.45
N CYS A 75 31.34 -15.78 13.53
CA CYS A 75 30.75 -15.73 12.19
C CYS A 75 31.07 -16.98 11.37
N ARG A 76 32.34 -17.41 11.30
CA ARG A 76 32.77 -18.66 10.64
C ARG A 76 32.05 -19.87 11.25
N GLY A 77 31.95 -19.95 12.57
CA GLY A 77 31.23 -21.02 13.26
C GLY A 77 29.72 -21.02 13.00
N PHE A 78 29.09 -19.85 12.84
CA PHE A 78 27.69 -19.74 12.44
C PHE A 78 27.47 -20.20 11.00
N LEU A 79 28.25 -19.67 10.05
CA LEU A 79 28.17 -20.05 8.63
C LEU A 79 28.37 -21.56 8.43
N MET A 80 29.35 -22.15 9.11
CA MET A 80 29.60 -23.60 9.02
C MET A 80 28.45 -24.44 9.64
N ARG A 81 27.77 -23.96 10.69
CA ARG A 81 26.57 -24.64 11.23
C ARG A 81 25.37 -24.53 10.28
N VAL A 82 25.23 -23.42 9.55
CA VAL A 82 24.19 -23.25 8.53
C VAL A 82 24.46 -24.17 7.33
N GLU A 83 25.68 -24.20 6.80
CA GLU A 83 25.99 -25.08 5.66
C GLU A 83 26.01 -26.57 6.04
N TYR A 84 26.47 -26.92 7.25
CA TYR A 84 26.37 -28.29 7.76
C TYR A 84 24.92 -28.79 7.80
N ARG A 85 23.96 -27.93 8.18
CA ARG A 85 22.54 -28.29 8.13
C ARG A 85 22.11 -28.65 6.70
N LYS A 86 22.44 -27.82 5.71
CA LYS A 86 22.18 -28.13 4.29
C LYS A 86 22.87 -29.41 3.83
N MET A 87 24.08 -29.72 4.33
CA MET A 87 24.77 -30.98 4.03
C MET A 87 24.03 -32.21 4.59
N VAL A 88 23.46 -32.12 5.79
CA VAL A 88 22.61 -33.18 6.37
C VAL A 88 21.31 -33.33 5.58
N GLU A 89 20.61 -32.23 5.30
CA GLU A 89 19.37 -32.20 4.49
C GLU A 89 19.60 -32.78 3.08
N ARG A 90 20.72 -32.41 2.42
CA ARG A 90 21.15 -33.01 1.14
C ARG A 90 21.40 -34.51 1.27
N ARG A 91 22.09 -34.97 2.32
CA ARG A 91 22.38 -36.40 2.55
C ARG A 91 21.10 -37.22 2.69
N GLU A 92 20.13 -36.75 3.45
CA GLU A 92 18.83 -37.43 3.63
C GLU A 92 17.99 -37.39 2.36
N SER A 93 17.98 -36.25 1.66
CA SER A 93 17.35 -36.10 0.34
C SER A 93 17.92 -37.09 -0.69
N ILE A 94 19.24 -37.30 -0.71
CA ILE A 94 19.88 -38.28 -1.60
C ILE A 94 19.38 -39.71 -1.32
N PHE A 95 19.25 -40.11 -0.05
CA PHE A 95 18.69 -41.43 0.28
C PHE A 95 17.22 -41.56 -0.18
N CYS A 96 16.41 -40.54 0.06
CA CYS A 96 15.01 -40.49 -0.37
C CYS A 96 14.88 -40.59 -1.90
N ILE A 97 15.65 -39.78 -2.64
CA ILE A 97 15.68 -39.78 -4.12
C ILE A 97 16.15 -41.14 -4.65
N GLN A 98 17.26 -41.69 -4.13
CA GLN A 98 17.75 -42.99 -4.59
C GLN A 98 16.76 -44.13 -4.32
N TYR A 99 16.09 -44.14 -3.16
CA TYR A 99 15.08 -45.14 -2.84
C TYR A 99 13.87 -45.02 -3.76
N ASN A 100 13.35 -43.81 -3.96
CA ASN A 100 12.20 -43.56 -4.83
C ASN A 100 12.51 -43.86 -6.30
N VAL A 101 13.72 -43.55 -6.79
CA VAL A 101 14.15 -43.91 -8.15
C VAL A 101 14.24 -45.43 -8.33
N ARG A 102 14.80 -46.18 -7.36
CA ARG A 102 14.83 -47.66 -7.42
C ARG A 102 13.42 -48.25 -7.43
N SER A 103 12.56 -47.79 -6.52
CA SER A 103 11.14 -48.19 -6.43
C SER A 103 10.38 -47.88 -7.72
N PHE A 104 10.55 -46.67 -8.28
CA PHE A 104 9.94 -46.29 -9.55
C PHE A 104 10.48 -47.13 -10.72
N MET A 105 11.77 -47.43 -10.78
CA MET A 105 12.35 -48.27 -11.85
C MET A 105 11.78 -49.69 -11.85
N ASN A 106 11.43 -50.24 -10.69
CA ASN A 106 10.73 -51.52 -10.58
C ASN A 106 9.26 -51.41 -11.02
N VAL A 107 8.57 -50.32 -10.65
CA VAL A 107 7.11 -50.20 -10.78
C VAL A 107 6.65 -49.55 -12.10
N LYS A 108 7.48 -48.73 -12.77
CA LYS A 108 7.17 -48.00 -14.03
C LYS A 108 6.67 -48.87 -15.18
N HIS A 109 7.01 -50.16 -15.19
CA HIS A 109 6.61 -51.09 -16.25
C HIS A 109 5.42 -51.98 -15.86
N TRP A 110 5.03 -51.99 -14.58
CA TRP A 110 3.93 -52.78 -14.05
C TRP A 110 2.57 -52.35 -14.64
N PRO A 111 1.72 -53.28 -15.13
CA PRO A 111 0.44 -52.92 -15.76
C PRO A 111 -0.49 -52.10 -14.86
N TRP A 112 -0.56 -52.42 -13.57
CA TRP A 112 -1.39 -51.69 -12.61
C TRP A 112 -0.95 -50.23 -12.43
N MET A 113 0.37 -49.96 -12.41
CA MET A 113 0.86 -48.57 -12.33
C MET A 113 0.58 -47.79 -13.62
N LYS A 114 0.73 -48.44 -14.79
CA LYS A 114 0.38 -47.84 -16.09
C LYS A 114 -1.11 -47.52 -16.17
N LEU A 115 -1.97 -48.38 -15.62
CA LEU A 115 -3.42 -48.14 -15.52
C LEU A 115 -3.71 -46.98 -14.57
N PHE A 116 -3.10 -46.96 -13.38
CA PHE A 116 -3.23 -45.88 -12.41
C PHE A 116 -2.83 -44.51 -13.00
N PHE A 117 -1.68 -44.41 -13.70
CA PHE A 117 -1.27 -43.16 -14.35
C PHE A 117 -2.20 -42.72 -15.49
N LYS A 118 -2.94 -43.62 -16.14
CA LYS A 118 -3.96 -43.27 -17.13
C LYS A 118 -5.29 -42.86 -16.50
N ILE A 119 -5.68 -43.47 -15.38
CA ILE A 119 -6.94 -43.16 -14.69
C ILE A 119 -6.83 -41.90 -13.82
N LYS A 120 -5.70 -41.70 -13.11
CA LYS A 120 -5.54 -40.57 -12.17
C LYS A 120 -5.90 -39.19 -12.75
N PRO A 121 -5.47 -38.77 -13.96
CA PRO A 121 -5.86 -37.47 -14.53
C PRO A 121 -7.31 -37.41 -15.03
N LEU A 122 -8.02 -38.54 -15.10
CA LEU A 122 -9.45 -38.58 -15.44
C LEU A 122 -10.34 -38.52 -14.17
N LEU A 123 -9.74 -38.53 -12.97
CA LEU A 123 -10.44 -38.35 -11.71
C LEU A 123 -10.51 -36.86 -11.37
N LYS A 124 -11.69 -36.26 -11.51
CA LYS A 124 -11.96 -34.85 -11.15
C LYS A 124 -11.46 -34.45 -9.76
N SER A 125 -11.41 -35.41 -8.82
CA SER A 125 -10.85 -35.19 -7.48
C SER A 125 -9.40 -34.69 -7.51
N ALA A 126 -8.55 -35.23 -8.40
CA ALA A 126 -7.13 -34.89 -8.47
C ALA A 126 -6.87 -33.47 -9.01
N GLU A 127 -7.74 -32.95 -9.87
CA GLU A 127 -7.70 -31.56 -10.32
C GLU A 127 -8.24 -30.63 -9.22
N SER A 128 -9.41 -30.95 -8.66
CA SER A 128 -10.03 -30.16 -7.58
C SER A 128 -9.18 -30.10 -6.29
N GLU A 129 -8.38 -31.12 -6.00
CA GLU A 129 -7.45 -31.14 -4.86
C GLU A 129 -6.28 -30.17 -5.09
N LYS A 130 -5.79 -30.06 -6.33
CA LYS A 130 -4.76 -29.10 -6.72
C LYS A 130 -5.30 -27.66 -6.74
N GLU A 131 -6.49 -27.46 -7.29
CA GLU A 131 -7.18 -26.16 -7.27
C GLU A 131 -7.47 -25.70 -5.83
N MET A 132 -7.94 -26.61 -4.96
CA MET A 132 -8.15 -26.32 -3.55
C MET A 132 -6.84 -26.04 -2.79
N ALA A 133 -5.73 -26.67 -3.16
CA ALA A 133 -4.43 -26.36 -2.58
C ALA A 133 -3.97 -24.94 -2.96
N ASN A 134 -4.08 -24.57 -4.24
CA ASN A 134 -3.80 -23.21 -4.71
C ASN A 134 -4.71 -22.17 -4.03
N MET A 135 -6.04 -22.36 -4.07
CA MET A 135 -6.99 -21.41 -3.46
C MET A 135 -6.82 -21.29 -1.94
N LYS A 136 -6.38 -22.34 -1.23
CA LYS A 136 -6.04 -22.22 0.20
C LYS A 136 -4.80 -21.36 0.44
N GLN A 137 -3.78 -21.48 -0.41
CA GLN A 137 -2.57 -20.65 -0.32
C GLN A 137 -2.87 -19.18 -0.66
N GLU A 138 -3.66 -18.94 -1.70
CA GLU A 138 -4.11 -17.60 -2.10
C GLU A 138 -5.02 -16.97 -1.04
N PHE A 139 -5.96 -17.75 -0.48
CA PHE A 139 -6.86 -17.29 0.58
C PHE A 139 -6.11 -16.88 1.84
N GLU A 140 -5.20 -17.73 2.37
CA GLU A 140 -4.45 -17.37 3.57
C GLU A 140 -3.49 -16.20 3.33
N LYS A 141 -2.83 -16.13 2.17
CA LYS A 141 -2.01 -14.96 1.79
C LYS A 141 -2.84 -13.68 1.76
N THR A 142 -4.00 -13.70 1.10
CA THR A 142 -4.91 -12.53 1.01
C THR A 142 -5.46 -12.14 2.39
N LYS A 143 -5.68 -13.12 3.27
CA LYS A 143 -6.16 -12.93 4.65
C LYS A 143 -5.09 -12.35 5.58
N GLU A 144 -3.83 -12.76 5.45
CA GLU A 144 -2.69 -12.13 6.14
C GLU A 144 -2.46 -10.69 5.64
N GLU A 145 -2.52 -10.46 4.33
CA GLU A 145 -2.38 -9.14 3.72
C GLU A 145 -3.54 -8.20 4.10
N LEU A 146 -4.78 -8.69 4.16
CA LEU A 146 -5.94 -7.94 4.64
C LEU A 146 -5.79 -7.58 6.13
N ALA A 147 -5.47 -8.54 7.00
CA ALA A 147 -5.33 -8.28 8.43
C ALA A 147 -4.23 -7.26 8.73
N LYS A 148 -3.12 -7.32 7.99
CA LYS A 148 -2.04 -6.32 8.09
C LYS A 148 -2.51 -4.94 7.61
N SER A 149 -3.16 -4.87 6.46
CA SER A 149 -3.72 -3.62 5.91
C SER A 149 -4.78 -2.99 6.84
N GLU A 150 -5.61 -3.81 7.49
CA GLU A 150 -6.57 -3.36 8.50
C GLU A 150 -5.88 -2.77 9.74
N SER A 151 -4.80 -3.39 10.23
CA SER A 151 -4.02 -2.81 11.34
C SER A 151 -3.33 -1.50 10.95
N GLU A 152 -2.68 -1.44 9.78
CA GLU A 152 -2.01 -0.21 9.30
C GLU A 152 -3.02 0.92 9.03
N ARG A 153 -4.24 0.60 8.57
CA ARG A 153 -5.34 1.57 8.44
C ARG A 153 -5.81 2.11 9.79
N ILE A 154 -5.88 1.28 10.83
CA ILE A 154 -6.31 1.71 12.18
C ILE A 154 -5.26 2.65 12.78
N GLU A 155 -3.97 2.29 12.73
CA GLU A 155 -2.88 3.16 13.22
C GLU A 155 -2.88 4.51 12.49
N LEU A 156 -3.05 4.52 11.16
CA LEU A 156 -3.13 5.76 10.36
C LEU A 156 -4.41 6.59 10.61
N GLU A 157 -5.52 5.96 11.00
CA GLU A 157 -6.74 6.68 11.40
C GLU A 157 -6.61 7.31 12.78
N GLU A 158 -5.93 6.65 13.73
CA GLU A 158 -5.60 7.21 15.05
C GLU A 158 -4.62 8.40 14.92
N ASP A 159 -3.53 8.26 14.15
CA ASP A 159 -2.60 9.35 13.84
C ASP A 159 -3.30 10.54 13.15
N MET A 160 -4.19 10.28 12.19
CA MET A 160 -4.94 11.34 11.50
C MET A 160 -5.90 12.06 12.44
N VAL A 161 -6.54 11.38 13.40
CA VAL A 161 -7.35 12.02 14.44
C VAL A 161 -6.49 12.89 15.35
N ALA A 162 -5.30 12.42 15.76
CA ALA A 162 -4.37 13.20 16.58
C ALA A 162 -3.92 14.49 15.86
N VAL A 163 -3.50 14.40 14.59
CA VAL A 163 -3.10 15.57 13.78
C VAL A 163 -4.28 16.53 13.54
N LEU A 164 -5.50 16.03 13.37
CA LEU A 164 -6.69 16.87 13.28
C LEU A 164 -7.01 17.56 14.62
N GLN A 165 -6.76 16.92 15.75
CA GLN A 165 -6.93 17.55 17.06
C GLN A 165 -5.88 18.65 17.30
N GLU A 166 -4.59 18.37 17.09
CA GLU A 166 -3.52 19.39 17.19
C GLU A 166 -3.80 20.60 16.28
N LYS A 167 -4.25 20.36 15.05
CA LYS A 167 -4.65 21.42 14.11
C LYS A 167 -5.78 22.30 14.68
N ASN A 168 -6.81 21.70 15.27
CA ASN A 168 -7.92 22.43 15.87
C ASN A 168 -7.47 23.24 17.09
N ASP A 169 -6.65 22.66 17.97
CA ASP A 169 -6.12 23.34 19.15
C ASP A 169 -5.20 24.52 18.76
N LEU A 170 -4.34 24.36 17.75
CA LEU A 170 -3.53 25.44 17.18
C LEU A 170 -4.41 26.52 16.52
N GLN A 171 -5.48 26.13 15.81
CA GLN A 171 -6.41 27.08 15.20
C GLN A 171 -7.15 27.90 16.28
N LEU A 172 -7.56 27.27 17.38
CA LEU A 172 -8.17 27.94 18.53
C LEU A 172 -7.18 28.89 19.23
N GLN A 173 -5.92 28.50 19.42
CA GLN A 173 -4.87 29.37 19.96
C GLN A 173 -4.64 30.60 19.05
N VAL A 174 -4.50 30.41 17.73
CA VAL A 174 -4.36 31.50 16.75
C VAL A 174 -5.58 32.42 16.76
N GLN A 175 -6.79 31.87 16.90
CA GLN A 175 -8.02 32.66 16.98
C GLN A 175 -8.10 33.47 18.29
N ALA A 176 -7.71 32.89 19.43
CA ALA A 176 -7.64 33.59 20.71
C ALA A 176 -6.60 34.72 20.72
N VAL A 177 -5.40 34.48 20.16
CA VAL A 177 -4.36 35.50 19.97
C VAL A 177 -4.86 36.61 19.03
N SER A 178 -5.55 36.26 17.93
CA SER A 178 -6.13 37.23 17.00
C SER A 178 -7.21 38.11 17.66
N ILE A 179 -8.08 37.52 18.48
CA ILE A 179 -9.08 38.25 19.27
C ILE A 179 -8.41 39.19 20.27
N THR A 180 -7.33 38.74 20.92
CA THR A 180 -6.55 39.56 21.88
C THR A 180 -5.87 40.76 21.20
N LEU A 181 -5.29 40.56 20.00
CA LEU A 181 -4.71 41.66 19.22
C LEU A 181 -5.80 42.65 18.74
N LEU A 182 -6.97 42.14 18.35
CA LEU A 182 -8.12 42.97 17.97
C LEU A 182 -8.72 43.73 19.17
N SER A 183 -8.71 43.19 20.38
CA SER A 183 -9.18 43.91 21.58
C SER A 183 -8.22 45.04 21.95
N GLN A 184 -6.90 44.78 21.96
CA GLN A 184 -5.88 45.82 22.18
C GLN A 184 -5.96 46.95 21.12
N GLY A 185 -6.18 46.58 19.84
CA GLY A 185 -6.42 47.55 18.77
C GLY A 185 -7.69 48.39 18.98
N ARG A 186 -8.77 47.78 19.47
CA ARG A 186 -10.01 48.48 19.82
C ARG A 186 -9.86 49.39 21.04
N GLU A 187 -9.14 48.97 22.08
CA GLU A 187 -8.85 49.80 23.26
C GLU A 187 -8.08 51.06 22.89
N CYS A 188 -7.07 50.94 22.01
CA CYS A 188 -6.34 52.09 21.45
C CYS A 188 -7.25 53.04 20.66
N TYR A 189 -8.19 52.51 19.88
CA TYR A 189 -9.15 53.30 19.11
C TYR A 189 -10.23 53.97 20.00
N ILE A 190 -10.72 53.27 21.02
CA ILE A 190 -11.67 53.77 22.02
C ILE A 190 -11.02 54.86 22.87
N GLY A 191 -9.74 54.71 23.27
CA GLY A 191 -8.99 55.76 23.97
C GLY A 191 -8.88 57.05 23.16
N ARG A 192 -8.65 56.95 21.84
CA ARG A 192 -8.70 58.10 20.92
C ARG A 192 -10.08 58.76 20.84
N ILE A 193 -11.15 57.97 20.77
CA ILE A 193 -12.53 58.50 20.70
C ILE A 193 -12.96 59.13 22.03
N LEU A 194 -12.63 58.52 23.17
CA LEU A 194 -12.93 59.06 24.50
C LEU A 194 -12.28 60.44 24.70
N LEU A 195 -11.03 60.65 24.25
CA LEU A 195 -10.38 61.96 24.29
C LEU A 195 -11.17 63.04 23.54
N VAL A 196 -11.71 62.70 22.37
CA VAL A 196 -12.54 63.63 21.55
C VAL A 196 -13.92 63.84 22.17
N LEU A 197 -14.56 62.78 22.68
CA LEU A 197 -15.87 62.87 23.31
C LEU A 197 -15.83 63.59 24.66
N SER A 198 -14.78 63.46 25.47
CA SER A 198 -14.62 64.24 26.70
C SER A 198 -14.55 65.74 26.40
N ARG A 199 -13.82 66.13 25.34
CA ARG A 199 -13.75 67.51 24.86
C ARG A 199 -15.12 68.01 24.35
N HIS A 200 -15.85 67.19 23.61
CA HIS A 200 -17.21 67.54 23.15
C HIS A 200 -18.24 67.59 24.28
N SER A 201 -18.11 66.72 25.29
CA SER A 201 -19.03 66.67 26.43
C SER A 201 -18.87 67.89 27.33
N GLN A 202 -17.65 68.38 27.55
CA GLN A 202 -17.43 69.66 28.25
C GLN A 202 -18.12 70.83 27.52
N GLU A 203 -18.07 70.86 26.19
CA GLU A 203 -18.72 71.89 25.38
C GLU A 203 -20.26 71.77 25.42
N VAL A 204 -20.81 70.57 25.22
CA VAL A 204 -22.27 70.34 25.22
C VAL A 204 -22.89 70.53 26.61
N SER A 205 -22.21 70.13 27.70
CA SER A 205 -22.65 70.44 29.07
C SER A 205 -22.75 71.95 29.33
N ARG A 206 -21.89 72.74 28.69
CA ARG A 206 -21.90 74.21 28.72
C ARG A 206 -23.14 74.81 28.03
N GLN A 207 -23.75 74.08 27.09
CA GLN A 207 -24.90 74.52 26.29
C GLN A 207 -26.25 73.98 26.79
N ILE A 208 -26.31 72.74 27.29
CA ILE A 208 -27.58 72.11 27.74
C ILE A 208 -28.11 72.70 29.05
N HIS A 209 -27.23 73.23 29.92
CA HIS A 209 -27.65 73.94 31.15
C HIS A 209 -28.50 75.21 30.87
N VAL A 210 -28.65 75.59 29.59
CA VAL A 210 -29.36 76.81 29.16
C VAL A 210 -30.79 76.52 28.62
N ARG A 211 -31.26 75.25 28.47
CA ARG A 211 -32.39 74.93 27.55
C ARG A 211 -33.58 74.00 27.97
N PHE A 212 -33.78 73.58 29.23
CA PHE A 212 -35.07 73.07 29.83
C PHE A 212 -35.76 71.74 29.33
N GLY A 213 -36.63 71.12 30.18
CA GLY A 213 -37.99 70.58 29.81
C GLY A 213 -38.29 69.05 29.68
N THR A 214 -39.54 68.59 29.98
CA THR A 214 -40.03 67.15 29.94
C THR A 214 -41.57 66.90 29.56
N PRO A 215 -42.07 65.66 29.18
CA PRO A 215 -43.33 65.39 28.35
C PRO A 215 -44.37 64.22 28.71
N ALA A 216 -45.47 63.90 27.92
CA ALA A 216 -46.54 62.80 28.13
C ALA A 216 -47.55 62.37 26.93
N ALA A 217 -48.41 61.29 27.00
CA ALA A 217 -49.43 60.79 25.94
C ALA A 217 -50.57 59.69 26.33
N ARG A 218 -51.62 59.32 25.48
CA ARG A 218 -52.73 58.23 25.69
C ARG A 218 -53.61 57.65 24.46
N ARG A 219 -54.79 56.93 24.63
CA ARG A 219 -55.59 55.98 23.66
C ARG A 219 -57.16 55.82 23.97
N LYS A 220 -58.21 55.09 23.40
CA LYS A 220 -58.61 54.12 22.25
C LYS A 220 -60.20 53.75 22.11
N SER A 221 -60.72 53.14 20.99
CA SER A 221 -61.75 51.97 20.77
C SER A 221 -63.37 51.94 20.65
N HIS A 222 -64.00 50.88 19.99
CA HIS A 222 -65.41 50.19 20.01
C HIS A 222 -66.67 50.59 19.06
N VAL A 223 -67.86 49.92 18.72
CA VAL A 223 -68.66 48.59 18.83
C VAL A 223 -69.94 48.40 17.82
N ARG A 224 -70.91 47.39 17.86
CA ARG A 224 -72.06 47.00 16.87
C ARG A 224 -73.37 46.23 17.40
N VAL A 225 -74.58 46.11 16.70
CA VAL A 225 -75.78 45.12 16.93
C VAL A 225 -77.05 45.11 15.91
N VAL A 226 -78.09 44.18 15.95
CA VAL A 226 -79.29 43.90 15.01
C VAL A 226 -80.61 43.24 15.64
N HIS A 227 -81.90 43.37 15.11
CA HIS A 227 -83.14 42.52 15.44
C HIS A 227 -84.51 42.64 14.62
N MET A 228 -85.52 41.73 14.79
CA MET A 228 -87.03 41.76 14.45
C MET A 228 -87.81 40.46 15.00
N LYS A 229 -89.12 40.03 14.91
CA LYS A 229 -90.52 40.40 14.41
C LYS A 229 -91.66 39.48 15.07
N SER A 230 -93.01 39.65 14.80
CA SER A 230 -94.21 38.84 15.30
C SER A 230 -95.53 39.08 14.44
N ILE A 231 -96.85 38.66 14.62
CA ILE A 231 -97.72 37.67 15.40
C ILE A 231 -99.20 37.54 14.81
N ALA A 232 -100.07 36.52 15.12
CA ALA A 232 -101.54 36.34 14.74
C ALA A 232 -102.28 35.15 15.54
N GLU A 233 -103.57 34.67 15.51
CA GLU A 233 -104.99 34.99 15.05
C GLU A 233 -106.10 34.02 15.69
N SER A 234 -107.46 34.15 15.51
CA SER A 234 -108.60 33.15 15.75
C SER A 234 -110.09 33.65 15.48
N PRO A 235 -111.14 32.79 15.17
CA PRO A 235 -112.51 33.23 14.70
C PRO A 235 -113.82 32.58 15.32
N LYS A 236 -115.07 33.10 15.01
CA LYS A 236 -116.37 32.35 14.69
C LYS A 236 -117.76 33.10 14.74
N LEU A 237 -118.68 32.78 13.78
CA LEU A 237 -120.19 32.58 13.77
C LEU A 237 -121.16 33.68 14.35
N GLU A 238 -122.48 33.83 14.08
CA GLU A 238 -123.57 33.25 13.20
C GLU A 238 -124.76 34.28 13.12
N GLY A 239 -125.97 34.14 12.51
CA GLY A 239 -126.69 33.10 11.71
C GLY A 239 -128.20 32.97 12.06
N LYS A 240 -129.19 33.09 11.11
CA LYS A 240 -130.64 32.76 11.33
C LYS A 240 -131.63 32.83 10.11
N TYR A 241 -132.68 31.98 10.13
CA TYR A 241 -133.96 31.89 9.37
C TYR A 241 -133.98 32.16 7.84
N LEU A 242 -134.56 31.34 6.93
CA LEU A 242 -135.61 30.30 6.91
C LEU A 242 -137.08 30.79 7.04
N HIS A 243 -137.69 31.27 5.94
CA HIS A 243 -138.96 30.70 5.38
C HIS A 243 -139.36 31.28 3.99
N LEU A 244 -138.59 31.02 2.92
CA LEU A 244 -139.08 31.18 1.52
C LEU A 244 -139.13 29.83 0.79
N LEU A 245 -139.73 28.86 1.48
CA LEU A 245 -139.91 27.49 1.00
C LEU A 245 -140.91 27.43 -0.19
N THR A 246 -140.93 26.27 -0.84
CA THR A 246 -141.88 25.79 -1.88
C THR A 246 -141.91 26.43 -3.28
N PHE A 247 -141.58 27.72 -3.52
CA PHE A 247 -141.45 28.20 -4.92
C PHE A 247 -140.02 28.05 -5.49
N GLN A 248 -139.00 28.32 -4.67
CA GLN A 248 -137.60 28.17 -5.10
C GLN A 248 -137.25 26.72 -5.48
N SER A 249 -137.95 25.74 -4.89
CA SER A 249 -137.73 24.29 -5.01
C SER A 249 -137.58 23.77 -6.44
N ARG A 250 -138.33 24.32 -7.42
CA ARG A 250 -138.32 23.82 -8.80
C ARG A 250 -137.17 24.40 -9.65
N ALA A 251 -136.75 25.63 -9.38
CA ALA A 251 -135.57 26.25 -9.98
C ALA A 251 -134.28 25.81 -9.26
N SER A 252 -134.34 25.50 -7.97
CA SER A 252 -133.25 24.84 -7.27
C SER A 252 -133.11 23.38 -7.67
N ALA A 253 -134.17 22.67 -8.07
CA ALA A 253 -134.03 21.29 -8.56
C ALA A 253 -133.23 21.19 -9.87
N SER A 254 -133.47 22.08 -10.85
CA SER A 254 -132.65 22.12 -12.07
C SER A 254 -131.23 22.62 -11.81
N ARG A 255 -131.06 23.66 -10.98
CA ARG A 255 -129.73 24.09 -10.53
C ARG A 255 -128.99 22.98 -9.77
N VAL A 256 -129.64 22.24 -8.89
CA VAL A 256 -129.04 21.09 -8.18
C VAL A 256 -128.65 19.99 -9.17
N LYS A 257 -129.46 19.69 -10.20
CA LYS A 257 -129.08 18.70 -11.21
C LYS A 257 -127.84 19.13 -12.00
N ASN A 258 -127.81 20.38 -12.49
CA ASN A 258 -126.61 20.94 -13.15
C ASN A 258 -125.40 20.94 -12.19
N LEU A 259 -125.56 21.41 -10.96
CA LEU A 259 -124.51 21.39 -9.94
C LEU A 259 -124.07 19.97 -9.54
N THR A 260 -124.93 18.95 -9.68
CA THR A 260 -124.57 17.55 -9.43
C THR A 260 -123.77 16.99 -10.61
N GLU A 261 -124.09 17.38 -11.84
CA GLU A 261 -123.34 17.02 -13.05
C GLU A 261 -121.99 17.77 -13.11
N GLU A 262 -121.95 19.04 -12.70
CA GLU A 262 -120.73 19.82 -12.49
C GLU A 262 -119.89 19.26 -11.33
N MET A 263 -120.50 18.88 -10.20
CA MET A 263 -119.79 18.20 -9.10
C MET A 263 -119.22 16.85 -9.55
N ALA A 264 -119.96 16.04 -10.32
CA ALA A 264 -119.44 14.78 -10.85
C ALA A 264 -118.25 15.00 -11.82
N ALA A 265 -118.30 16.04 -12.65
CA ALA A 265 -117.19 16.42 -13.52
C ALA A 265 -115.97 16.95 -12.72
N LEU A 266 -116.22 17.70 -11.63
CA LEU A 266 -115.18 18.15 -10.71
C LEU A 266 -114.58 16.98 -9.92
N ASP A 267 -115.38 16.03 -9.44
CA ASP A 267 -114.93 14.81 -8.77
C ASP A 267 -114.10 13.91 -9.70
N GLU A 268 -114.49 13.76 -10.98
CA GLU A 268 -113.68 13.04 -11.97
C GLU A 268 -112.35 13.78 -12.25
N THR A 269 -112.37 15.11 -12.25
CA THR A 269 -111.18 15.95 -12.42
C THR A 269 -110.26 15.86 -11.19
N ILE A 270 -110.82 15.88 -9.97
CA ILE A 270 -110.10 15.66 -8.71
C ILE A 270 -109.52 14.24 -8.67
N ALA A 271 -110.23 13.23 -9.15
CA ALA A 271 -109.72 11.86 -9.25
C ALA A 271 -108.56 11.72 -10.24
N LYS A 272 -108.60 12.43 -11.38
CA LYS A 272 -107.49 12.53 -12.35
C LYS A 272 -106.28 13.23 -11.72
N LEU A 273 -106.46 14.43 -11.18
CA LEU A 273 -105.42 15.20 -10.48
C LEU A 273 -104.83 14.45 -9.28
N THR A 274 -105.62 13.63 -8.59
CA THR A 274 -105.12 12.79 -7.47
C THR A 274 -104.28 11.62 -7.97
N LYS A 275 -104.63 11.00 -9.11
CA LYS A 275 -103.78 10.00 -9.78
C LYS A 275 -102.49 10.61 -10.30
N GLU A 276 -102.57 11.76 -10.98
CA GLU A 276 -101.41 12.49 -11.49
C GLU A 276 -100.48 12.95 -10.36
N LYS A 277 -101.04 13.50 -9.27
CA LYS A 277 -100.29 13.79 -8.04
C LYS A 277 -99.59 12.56 -7.48
N LYS A 278 -100.27 11.41 -7.40
CA LYS A 278 -99.66 10.16 -6.89
C LYS A 278 -98.54 9.67 -7.80
N ALA A 279 -98.74 9.69 -9.12
CA ALA A 279 -97.71 9.35 -10.10
C ALA A 279 -96.50 10.31 -10.05
N LEU A 280 -96.74 11.61 -9.83
CA LEU A 280 -95.68 12.61 -9.62
C LEU A 280 -94.93 12.39 -8.30
N GLN A 281 -95.62 11.99 -7.23
CA GLN A 281 -94.96 11.64 -5.96
C GLN A 281 -94.13 10.36 -6.09
N GLU A 282 -94.61 9.35 -6.82
CA GLU A 282 -93.88 8.11 -7.10
C GLU A 282 -92.65 8.36 -8.00
N ALA A 283 -92.79 9.16 -9.06
CA ALA A 283 -91.68 9.57 -9.91
C ALA A 283 -90.66 10.45 -9.17
N HIS A 284 -91.12 11.33 -8.27
CA HIS A 284 -90.23 12.14 -7.44
C HIS A 284 -89.44 11.28 -6.43
N GLN A 285 -90.09 10.29 -5.79
CA GLN A 285 -89.40 9.35 -4.91
C GLN A 285 -88.35 8.53 -5.67
N GLN A 286 -88.70 7.97 -6.84
CA GLN A 286 -87.73 7.26 -7.69
C GLN A 286 -86.53 8.16 -8.05
N THR A 287 -86.77 9.44 -8.37
CA THR A 287 -85.70 10.40 -8.68
C THR A 287 -84.80 10.68 -7.47
N LEU A 288 -85.34 10.66 -6.24
CA LEU A 288 -84.55 10.80 -5.01
C LEU A 288 -83.72 9.53 -4.72
N ASP A 289 -84.31 8.35 -4.92
CA ASP A 289 -83.64 7.06 -4.71
C ASP A 289 -82.51 6.85 -5.74
N ASP A 290 -82.74 7.23 -7.01
CA ASP A 290 -81.74 7.23 -8.08
C ASP A 290 -80.60 8.23 -7.78
N LEU A 291 -80.93 9.44 -7.29
CA LEU A 291 -79.94 10.45 -6.89
C LEU A 291 -79.06 9.95 -5.74
N GLN A 292 -79.66 9.33 -4.72
CA GLN A 292 -78.93 8.74 -3.59
C GLN A 292 -77.96 7.64 -4.06
N ALA A 293 -78.38 6.82 -5.03
CA ALA A 293 -77.54 5.79 -5.62
C ALA A 293 -76.36 6.36 -6.43
N GLU A 294 -76.52 7.51 -7.11
CA GLU A 294 -75.40 8.21 -7.75
C GLU A 294 -74.49 8.90 -6.73
N GLU A 295 -75.01 9.49 -5.65
CA GLU A 295 -74.18 10.03 -4.57
C GLU A 295 -73.30 8.94 -3.92
N ASP A 296 -73.83 7.74 -3.69
CA ASP A 296 -73.04 6.62 -3.16
C ASP A 296 -72.00 6.09 -4.17
N LYS A 297 -72.29 6.12 -5.48
CA LYS A 297 -71.28 5.86 -6.53
C LYS A 297 -70.19 6.92 -6.52
N VAL A 298 -70.52 8.22 -6.43
CA VAL A 298 -69.54 9.31 -6.33
C VAL A 298 -68.69 9.18 -5.06
N ASN A 299 -69.31 8.83 -3.93
CA ASN A 299 -68.61 8.59 -2.66
C ASN A 299 -67.65 7.38 -2.73
N THR A 300 -68.03 6.30 -3.39
CA THR A 300 -67.17 5.11 -3.55
C THR A 300 -66.07 5.34 -4.57
N LEU A 301 -66.36 5.99 -5.70
CA LEU A 301 -65.36 6.41 -6.69
C LEU A 301 -64.35 7.41 -6.11
N THR A 302 -64.78 8.35 -5.27
CA THR A 302 -63.88 9.30 -4.59
C THR A 302 -62.92 8.56 -3.65
N LYS A 303 -63.42 7.60 -2.87
CA LYS A 303 -62.58 6.74 -1.99
C LYS A 303 -61.64 5.82 -2.76
N ALA A 304 -61.99 5.43 -4.00
CA ALA A 304 -61.10 4.69 -4.89
C ALA A 304 -60.03 5.61 -5.50
N LYS A 305 -60.43 6.80 -5.96
CA LYS A 305 -59.54 7.83 -6.50
C LYS A 305 -58.43 8.19 -5.50
N THR A 306 -58.78 8.54 -4.25
CA THR A 306 -57.77 8.91 -3.23
C THR A 306 -56.81 7.77 -2.87
N LYS A 307 -57.22 6.51 -3.04
CA LYS A 307 -56.31 5.35 -2.87
C LYS A 307 -55.36 5.17 -4.05
N LEU A 308 -55.83 5.43 -5.27
CA LEU A 308 -55.00 5.38 -6.46
C LEU A 308 -54.00 6.55 -6.49
N GLU A 309 -54.41 7.75 -6.05
CA GLU A 309 -53.52 8.91 -5.88
C GLU A 309 -52.41 8.58 -4.86
N GLN A 310 -52.73 8.07 -3.67
CA GLN A 310 -51.72 7.61 -2.70
C GLN A 310 -50.78 6.54 -3.28
N GLN A 311 -51.31 5.58 -4.05
CA GLN A 311 -50.48 4.55 -4.69
C GLN A 311 -49.55 5.12 -5.78
N VAL A 312 -49.94 6.20 -6.46
CA VAL A 312 -49.05 6.92 -7.39
C VAL A 312 -47.96 7.65 -6.60
N ASP A 313 -48.31 8.40 -5.55
CA ASP A 313 -47.35 9.11 -4.70
C ASP A 313 -46.29 8.15 -4.09
N ASP A 314 -46.74 7.00 -3.57
CA ASP A 314 -45.88 5.96 -2.99
C ASP A 314 -44.92 5.36 -4.05
N LEU A 315 -45.39 5.17 -5.28
CA LEU A 315 -44.59 4.64 -6.40
C LEU A 315 -43.62 5.69 -6.97
N GLU A 316 -44.02 6.96 -7.07
CA GLU A 316 -43.15 8.06 -7.50
C GLU A 316 -42.01 8.28 -6.48
N GLY A 317 -42.31 8.26 -5.19
CA GLY A 317 -41.31 8.31 -4.12
C GLY A 317 -40.32 7.14 -4.18
N SER A 318 -40.84 5.93 -4.39
CA SER A 318 -40.01 4.72 -4.57
C SER A 318 -39.10 4.80 -5.80
N LEU A 319 -39.63 5.30 -6.93
CA LEU A 319 -38.89 5.50 -8.17
C LEU A 319 -37.78 6.55 -8.02
N GLU A 320 -38.02 7.65 -7.30
CA GLU A 320 -37.00 8.68 -7.08
C GLU A 320 -35.89 8.20 -6.12
N GLN A 321 -36.25 7.39 -5.12
CA GLN A 321 -35.27 6.72 -4.26
C GLN A 321 -34.39 5.74 -5.06
N GLU A 322 -34.98 4.95 -5.97
CA GLU A 322 -34.25 4.01 -6.82
C GLU A 322 -33.33 4.74 -7.81
N LYS A 323 -33.76 5.86 -8.42
CA LYS A 323 -32.88 6.72 -9.25
C LYS A 323 -31.66 7.19 -8.45
N LYS A 324 -31.84 7.62 -7.21
CA LYS A 324 -30.76 8.09 -6.35
C LYS A 324 -29.79 6.96 -6.00
N LEU A 325 -30.29 5.81 -5.55
CA LEU A 325 -29.48 4.62 -5.27
C LEU A 325 -28.68 4.20 -6.51
N ARG A 326 -29.32 4.20 -7.69
CA ARG A 326 -28.63 3.92 -8.95
C ARG A 326 -27.53 4.95 -9.24
N MET A 327 -27.76 6.25 -9.09
CA MET A 327 -26.73 7.28 -9.33
C MET A 327 -25.52 7.11 -8.41
N ASP A 328 -25.74 6.79 -7.14
CA ASP A 328 -24.64 6.57 -6.19
C ASP A 328 -23.90 5.24 -6.43
N LEU A 329 -24.60 4.21 -6.93
CA LEU A 329 -23.99 2.95 -7.40
C LEU A 329 -23.18 3.16 -8.70
N GLU A 330 -23.69 3.96 -9.64
CA GLU A 330 -23.00 4.35 -10.89
C GLU A 330 -21.74 5.19 -10.58
N ARG A 331 -21.76 6.03 -9.53
CA ARG A 331 -20.59 6.73 -8.97
C ARG A 331 -19.58 5.76 -8.33
N ALA A 332 -20.05 4.85 -7.47
CA ALA A 332 -19.20 3.86 -6.81
C ALA A 332 -18.50 2.94 -7.83
N LYS A 333 -19.24 2.49 -8.85
CA LYS A 333 -18.71 1.72 -9.98
C LYS A 333 -17.57 2.46 -10.68
N ARG A 334 -17.74 3.73 -11.08
CA ARG A 334 -16.67 4.51 -11.72
C ARG A 334 -15.43 4.68 -10.85
N LYS A 335 -15.60 4.76 -9.53
CA LYS A 335 -14.46 4.78 -8.60
C LYS A 335 -13.72 3.44 -8.63
N LEU A 336 -14.44 2.31 -8.49
CA LEU A 336 -13.86 0.97 -8.54
C LEU A 336 -13.22 0.65 -9.89
N GLU A 337 -13.75 1.15 -11.01
CA GLU A 337 -13.15 1.04 -12.35
C GLU A 337 -11.81 1.83 -12.43
N GLY A 338 -11.71 2.98 -11.76
CA GLY A 338 -10.46 3.74 -11.62
C GLY A 338 -9.44 3.08 -10.68
N ASP A 339 -9.88 2.65 -9.50
CA ASP A 339 -9.07 1.94 -8.50
C ASP A 339 -8.51 0.63 -9.09
N LEU A 340 -9.34 -0.13 -9.84
CA LEU A 340 -8.93 -1.32 -10.60
C LEU A 340 -7.85 -0.99 -11.65
N LYS A 341 -8.01 0.10 -12.39
CA LYS A 341 -7.03 0.48 -13.41
C LYS A 341 -5.68 0.86 -12.78
N LEU A 342 -5.67 1.65 -11.71
CA LEU A 342 -4.44 1.97 -10.97
C LEU A 342 -3.75 0.72 -10.43
N SER A 343 -4.52 -0.28 -9.99
CA SER A 343 -4.00 -1.58 -9.57
C SER A 343 -3.42 -2.39 -10.75
N GLN A 344 -4.04 -2.34 -11.93
CA GLN A 344 -3.49 -2.96 -13.16
C GLN A 344 -2.19 -2.30 -13.62
N ASP A 345 -2.13 -0.96 -13.65
CA ASP A 345 -0.94 -0.20 -13.99
C ASP A 345 0.20 -0.53 -12.99
N SER A 346 -0.09 -0.60 -11.68
CA SER A 346 0.87 -1.00 -10.64
C SER A 346 1.32 -2.47 -10.73
N ILE A 347 0.49 -3.39 -11.22
CA ILE A 347 0.88 -4.78 -11.47
C ILE A 347 1.87 -4.83 -12.65
N MET A 348 1.60 -4.08 -13.71
CA MET A 348 2.49 -4.02 -14.89
C MET A 348 3.88 -3.46 -14.55
N ASP A 349 3.96 -2.43 -13.70
CA ASP A 349 5.24 -1.93 -13.19
C ASP A 349 5.99 -2.98 -12.36
N LEU A 350 5.29 -3.72 -11.47
CA LEU A 350 5.88 -4.81 -10.69
C LEU A 350 6.33 -6.01 -11.57
N GLU A 351 5.63 -6.29 -12.67
CA GLU A 351 6.06 -7.30 -13.64
C GLU A 351 7.32 -6.87 -14.41
N ASN A 352 7.44 -5.58 -14.77
CA ASN A 352 8.66 -5.02 -15.38
C ASN A 352 9.85 -5.07 -14.42
N ASP A 353 9.68 -4.66 -13.16
CA ASP A 353 10.74 -4.73 -12.14
C ASP A 353 11.14 -6.18 -11.85
N LYS A 354 10.18 -7.10 -11.79
CA LYS A 354 10.45 -8.54 -11.69
C LYS A 354 11.30 -9.05 -12.86
N GLN A 355 10.97 -8.71 -14.11
CA GLN A 355 11.79 -9.12 -15.26
C GLN A 355 13.23 -8.59 -15.15
N GLN A 356 13.40 -7.32 -14.79
CA GLN A 356 14.74 -6.76 -14.55
C GLN A 356 15.49 -7.47 -13.42
N LEU A 357 14.81 -7.88 -12.35
CA LEU A 357 15.40 -8.63 -11.24
C LEU A 357 15.78 -10.06 -11.66
N ASP A 358 14.93 -10.75 -12.42
CA ASP A 358 15.23 -12.07 -13.00
C ASP A 358 16.44 -12.03 -13.95
N GLU A 359 16.61 -10.94 -14.73
CA GLU A 359 17.82 -10.74 -15.55
C GLU A 359 19.07 -10.45 -14.72
N LYS A 360 18.97 -9.59 -13.70
CA LYS A 360 20.07 -9.31 -12.75
C LYS A 360 20.48 -10.59 -12.01
N LEU A 361 19.51 -11.44 -11.65
CA LEU A 361 19.75 -12.73 -11.00
C LEU A 361 20.45 -13.72 -11.94
N LYS A 362 19.98 -13.89 -13.19
CA LYS A 362 20.66 -14.70 -14.21
C LYS A 362 22.11 -14.27 -14.45
N LYS A 363 22.38 -12.95 -14.50
CA LYS A 363 23.75 -12.41 -14.61
C LYS A 363 24.60 -12.80 -13.38
N LYS A 364 24.03 -12.75 -12.18
CA LYS A 364 24.72 -13.17 -10.94
C LYS A 364 24.92 -14.68 -10.82
N ASP A 365 23.97 -15.50 -11.27
CA ASP A 365 24.16 -16.96 -11.32
C ASP A 365 25.28 -17.35 -12.30
N PHE A 366 25.43 -16.62 -13.41
CA PHE A 366 26.54 -16.81 -14.35
C PHE A 366 27.89 -16.39 -13.74
N GLU A 367 27.95 -15.25 -13.02
CA GLU A 367 29.14 -14.84 -12.26
C GLU A 367 29.51 -15.89 -11.19
N ILE A 368 28.54 -16.38 -10.42
CA ILE A 368 28.72 -17.42 -9.40
C ILE A 368 29.24 -18.71 -10.04
N SER A 369 28.67 -19.14 -11.17
CA SER A 369 29.11 -20.34 -11.90
C SER A 369 30.56 -20.20 -12.39
N GLN A 370 30.94 -19.02 -12.89
CA GLN A 370 32.32 -18.76 -13.30
C GLN A 370 33.30 -18.76 -12.12
N ILE A 371 32.90 -18.22 -10.96
CA ILE A 371 33.70 -18.24 -9.73
C ILE A 371 33.82 -19.67 -9.18
N GLN A 372 32.76 -20.48 -9.25
CA GLN A 372 32.79 -21.90 -8.87
C GLN A 372 33.80 -22.69 -9.73
N SER A 373 33.77 -22.53 -11.07
CA SER A 373 34.76 -23.14 -11.96
C SER A 373 36.20 -22.79 -11.56
N LYS A 374 36.48 -21.50 -11.28
CA LYS A 374 37.81 -21.05 -10.84
C LYS A 374 38.23 -21.68 -9.51
N ILE A 375 37.30 -21.84 -8.57
CA ILE A 375 37.55 -22.50 -7.28
C ILE A 375 37.83 -24.00 -7.49
N GLU A 376 37.16 -24.66 -8.43
CA GLU A 376 37.44 -26.06 -8.79
C GLU A 376 38.83 -26.22 -9.44
N ASP A 377 39.21 -25.31 -10.34
CA ASP A 377 40.56 -25.24 -10.93
C ASP A 377 41.65 -25.03 -9.87
N GLU A 378 41.46 -24.07 -8.96
CA GLU A 378 42.39 -23.81 -7.84
C GLU A 378 42.48 -25.00 -6.87
N GLN A 379 41.38 -25.68 -6.58
CA GLN A 379 41.38 -26.90 -5.77
C GLN A 379 42.10 -28.07 -6.47
N ALA A 380 41.91 -28.23 -7.78
CA ALA A 380 42.63 -29.23 -8.57
C ALA A 380 44.14 -28.96 -8.56
N LEU A 381 44.56 -27.71 -8.75
CA LEU A 381 45.97 -27.29 -8.65
C LEU A 381 46.53 -27.52 -7.24
N GLY A 382 45.78 -27.15 -6.19
CA GLY A 382 46.14 -27.40 -4.80
C GLY A 382 46.36 -28.89 -4.50
N MET A 383 45.49 -29.76 -5.01
CA MET A 383 45.64 -31.22 -4.88
C MET A 383 46.86 -31.75 -5.65
N GLN A 384 47.21 -31.20 -6.83
CA GLN A 384 48.43 -31.56 -7.54
C GLN A 384 49.70 -31.13 -6.78
N LEU A 385 49.72 -29.90 -6.26
CA LEU A 385 50.84 -29.40 -5.44
C LEU A 385 51.01 -30.23 -4.16
N GLN A 386 49.91 -30.61 -3.49
CA GLN A 386 49.98 -31.45 -2.30
C GLN A 386 50.43 -32.89 -2.58
N LYS A 387 50.21 -33.42 -3.79
CA LYS A 387 50.85 -34.67 -4.26
C LYS A 387 52.37 -34.49 -4.42
N LYS A 388 52.81 -33.46 -5.14
CA LYS A 388 54.25 -33.16 -5.33
C LYS A 388 54.99 -32.94 -4.01
N ILE A 389 54.35 -32.30 -3.02
CA ILE A 389 54.91 -32.15 -1.67
C ILE A 389 55.10 -33.52 -1.00
N LYS A 390 54.11 -34.43 -1.06
CA LYS A 390 54.23 -35.79 -0.52
C LYS A 390 55.28 -36.63 -1.23
N GLU A 391 55.40 -36.50 -2.55
CA GLU A 391 56.43 -37.17 -3.35
C GLU A 391 57.83 -36.71 -2.92
N LEU A 392 58.08 -35.40 -2.86
CA LEU A 392 59.36 -34.84 -2.38
C LEU A 392 59.65 -35.24 -0.92
N GLN A 393 58.63 -35.22 -0.05
CA GLN A 393 58.75 -35.61 1.35
C GLN A 393 58.99 -37.12 1.56
N ALA A 394 58.67 -37.96 0.56
CA ALA A 394 59.02 -39.38 0.53
C ALA A 394 60.42 -39.64 -0.09
N ILE A 395 60.85 -38.81 -1.04
CA ILE A 395 62.17 -38.92 -1.68
C ILE A 395 63.30 -38.52 -0.72
N VAL A 396 63.12 -37.45 0.06
CA VAL A 396 64.16 -36.94 0.98
C VAL A 396 64.66 -38.00 1.99
N PRO A 397 63.80 -38.76 2.70
CA PRO A 397 64.25 -39.87 3.55
C PRO A 397 65.05 -40.93 2.80
N CYS A 398 64.65 -41.33 1.59
CA CYS A 398 65.35 -42.35 0.82
C CYS A 398 66.75 -41.88 0.36
N VAL A 399 66.88 -40.62 -0.03
CA VAL A 399 68.19 -40.04 -0.41
C VAL A 399 69.11 -39.89 0.81
N LEU A 400 68.56 -39.53 1.97
CA LEU A 400 69.33 -39.47 3.22
C LEU A 400 69.76 -40.87 3.69
N GLN A 401 68.89 -41.88 3.57
CA GLN A 401 69.20 -43.26 3.91
C GLN A 401 70.33 -43.82 3.04
N ALA A 402 70.22 -43.67 1.70
CA ALA A 402 71.28 -44.08 0.79
C ALA A 402 72.61 -43.37 1.08
N ARG A 403 72.59 -42.07 1.41
CA ARG A 403 73.81 -41.33 1.77
C ARG A 403 74.40 -41.72 3.13
N ILE A 404 73.61 -42.28 4.05
CA ILE A 404 74.11 -42.88 5.29
C ILE A 404 74.79 -44.22 4.97
N GLU A 405 74.15 -45.07 4.16
CA GLU A 405 74.69 -46.37 3.74
C GLU A 405 76.03 -46.22 2.99
N GLU A 406 76.14 -45.25 2.07
CA GLU A 406 77.41 -44.88 1.41
C GLU A 406 78.51 -44.50 2.42
N LEU A 407 78.18 -43.70 3.45
CA LEU A 407 79.15 -43.26 4.46
C LEU A 407 79.52 -44.38 5.45
N GLU A 408 78.61 -45.32 5.71
CA GLU A 408 78.91 -46.52 6.51
C GLU A 408 79.82 -47.50 5.75
N GLU A 409 79.63 -47.68 4.43
CA GLU A 409 80.57 -48.42 3.58
C GLU A 409 81.94 -47.74 3.48
N GLU A 410 82.00 -46.41 3.33
CA GLU A 410 83.27 -45.65 3.36
C GLU A 410 84.02 -45.84 4.70
N ILE A 411 83.30 -45.80 5.84
CA ILE A 411 83.88 -46.00 7.17
C ILE A 411 84.37 -47.45 7.37
N GLU A 412 83.64 -48.45 6.91
CA GLU A 412 84.06 -49.85 7.05
C GLU A 412 85.21 -50.20 6.08
N ALA A 413 85.22 -49.62 4.88
CA ALA A 413 86.36 -49.68 3.97
C ALA A 413 87.63 -49.10 4.63
N GLU A 414 87.54 -47.90 5.23
CA GLU A 414 88.64 -47.27 5.95
C GLU A 414 89.05 -48.06 7.20
N ARG A 415 88.13 -48.70 7.93
CA ARG A 415 88.45 -49.64 9.01
C ARG A 415 89.26 -50.83 8.51
N THR A 416 88.88 -51.47 7.40
CA THR A 416 89.69 -52.58 6.85
C THR A 416 91.02 -52.10 6.27
N SER A 417 91.08 -50.89 5.71
CA SER A 417 92.31 -50.23 5.26
C SER A 417 93.27 -50.03 6.44
N ARG A 418 92.78 -49.42 7.52
CA ARG A 418 93.52 -49.19 8.77
C ARG A 418 93.96 -50.49 9.44
N ALA A 419 93.12 -51.52 9.46
CA ALA A 419 93.51 -52.84 9.99
C ALA A 419 94.65 -53.49 9.18
N LYS A 420 94.64 -53.35 7.84
CA LYS A 420 95.76 -53.78 6.98
C LYS A 420 97.01 -52.93 7.23
N ALA A 421 96.86 -51.62 7.42
CA ALA A 421 97.98 -50.72 7.71
C ALA A 421 98.61 -50.97 9.10
N GLU A 422 97.81 -51.25 10.13
CA GLU A 422 98.33 -51.61 11.45
C GLU A 422 98.95 -53.01 11.47
N LYS A 423 98.42 -53.96 10.70
CA LYS A 423 99.10 -55.24 10.44
C LYS A 423 100.45 -55.01 9.77
N HIS A 424 100.49 -54.26 8.67
CA HIS A 424 101.75 -53.94 7.99
C HIS A 424 102.71 -53.12 8.86
N ARG A 425 102.24 -52.31 9.82
CA ARG A 425 103.10 -51.65 10.81
C ARG A 425 103.72 -52.65 11.79
N ALA A 426 102.98 -53.70 12.17
CA ALA A 426 103.52 -54.80 12.99
C ALA A 426 104.49 -55.67 12.18
N ASP A 427 104.13 -56.02 10.93
CA ASP A 427 105.00 -56.74 9.99
C ASP A 427 106.32 -55.96 9.78
N LEU A 428 106.26 -54.65 9.47
CA LEU A 428 107.43 -53.76 9.31
C LEU A 428 108.26 -53.60 10.57
N SER A 429 107.65 -53.66 11.76
CA SER A 429 108.39 -53.63 13.03
C SER A 429 109.22 -54.91 13.21
N ARG A 430 108.67 -56.05 12.77
CA ARG A 430 109.37 -57.34 12.76
C ARG A 430 110.43 -57.43 11.65
N GLU A 431 110.14 -56.84 10.49
CA GLU A 431 111.11 -56.69 9.40
C GLU A 431 112.28 -55.79 9.80
N LEU A 432 112.11 -54.80 10.69
CA LEU A 432 113.23 -54.00 11.21
C LEU A 432 114.19 -54.81 12.12
N GLU A 433 113.69 -55.78 12.87
CA GLU A 433 114.54 -56.76 13.57
C GLU A 433 115.22 -57.70 12.57
N GLU A 434 114.48 -58.27 11.61
CA GLU A 434 115.06 -59.17 10.59
C GLU A 434 116.06 -58.45 9.63
N ILE A 435 115.90 -57.16 9.35
CA ILE A 435 116.81 -56.37 8.50
C ILE A 435 118.09 -55.98 9.27
N SER A 436 118.01 -55.88 10.59
CA SER A 436 119.19 -55.68 11.44
C SER A 436 120.12 -56.91 11.42
N GLU A 437 119.54 -58.11 11.26
CA GLU A 437 120.29 -59.38 11.15
C GLU A 437 120.67 -59.72 9.70
N ARG A 438 119.85 -59.34 8.70
CA ARG A 438 120.14 -59.56 7.26
C ARG A 438 121.06 -58.52 6.60
N LEU A 439 121.68 -57.61 7.36
CA LEU A 439 122.69 -56.70 6.80
C LEU A 439 124.03 -57.40 6.47
N GLU A 440 124.25 -58.62 6.97
CA GLU A 440 125.50 -59.36 6.77
C GLU A 440 125.51 -60.26 5.50
N GLU A 441 124.34 -60.69 4.97
CA GLU A 441 124.26 -61.60 3.80
C GLU A 441 123.49 -61.01 2.58
N ALA A 442 124.23 -60.23 1.79
CA ALA A 442 124.20 -60.08 0.33
C ALA A 442 122.86 -60.26 -0.46
N GLY A 443 122.18 -59.13 -0.70
CA GLY A 443 121.93 -58.56 -2.05
C GLY A 443 121.31 -59.41 -3.18
N GLY A 444 120.13 -59.00 -3.66
CA GLY A 444 119.52 -59.56 -4.88
C GLY A 444 118.34 -58.76 -5.49
N ALA A 445 118.63 -57.74 -6.28
CA ALA A 445 117.67 -57.23 -7.29
C ALA A 445 117.71 -58.18 -8.51
N THR A 446 116.67 -58.36 -9.33
CA THR A 446 115.71 -57.36 -9.82
C THR A 446 114.40 -58.05 -10.27
N ALA A 447 113.26 -57.76 -9.62
CA ALA A 447 111.95 -58.27 -10.06
C ALA A 447 110.78 -57.29 -9.76
N ALA A 448 110.67 -56.82 -8.51
CA ALA A 448 109.55 -56.00 -8.02
C ALA A 448 109.28 -54.72 -8.85
N GLN A 449 110.30 -54.14 -9.47
CA GLN A 449 110.20 -52.87 -10.21
C GLN A 449 109.27 -52.94 -11.44
N ILE A 450 109.17 -54.11 -12.09
CA ILE A 450 108.36 -54.28 -13.31
C ILE A 450 106.87 -54.40 -12.98
N GLU A 451 106.54 -55.08 -11.87
CA GLU A 451 105.15 -55.27 -11.44
C GLU A 451 104.57 -53.98 -10.84
N MET A 452 105.37 -53.22 -10.09
CA MET A 452 104.95 -51.92 -9.53
C MET A 452 104.56 -50.92 -10.63
N ASN A 453 105.30 -50.89 -11.75
CA ASN A 453 104.96 -50.01 -12.89
C ASN A 453 103.66 -50.44 -13.60
N LYS A 454 103.37 -51.75 -13.70
CA LYS A 454 102.09 -52.22 -14.28
C LYS A 454 100.87 -51.80 -13.45
N LYS A 455 100.97 -51.78 -12.12
CA LYS A 455 99.88 -51.29 -11.26
C LYS A 455 99.62 -49.80 -11.47
N ARG A 456 100.68 -48.98 -11.46
CA ARG A 456 100.56 -47.52 -11.70
C ARG A 456 99.92 -47.19 -13.05
N GLU A 457 100.27 -47.92 -14.11
CA GLU A 457 99.67 -47.73 -15.44
C GLU A 457 98.16 -48.07 -15.46
N ALA A 458 97.76 -49.14 -14.77
CA ALA A 458 96.36 -49.54 -14.66
C ALA A 458 95.54 -48.57 -13.78
N GLU A 459 96.11 -48.11 -12.67
CA GLU A 459 95.52 -47.09 -11.79
C GLU A 459 95.33 -45.76 -12.52
N PHE A 460 96.32 -45.32 -13.31
CA PHE A 460 96.24 -44.11 -14.13
C PHE A 460 95.15 -44.21 -15.20
N GLN A 461 95.01 -45.36 -15.87
CA GLN A 461 93.90 -45.59 -16.79
C GLN A 461 92.52 -45.62 -16.11
N LYS A 462 92.41 -46.11 -14.87
CA LYS A 462 91.15 -46.06 -14.12
C LYS A 462 90.79 -44.61 -13.78
N MET A 463 91.70 -43.89 -13.12
CA MET A 463 91.51 -42.47 -12.74
C MET A 463 91.10 -41.60 -13.92
N ARG A 464 91.62 -41.88 -15.13
CA ARG A 464 91.24 -41.17 -16.34
C ARG A 464 89.81 -41.46 -16.81
N ARG A 465 89.36 -42.73 -16.76
CA ARG A 465 87.95 -43.08 -17.08
C ARG A 465 86.99 -42.48 -16.06
N ASP A 466 87.31 -42.61 -14.77
CA ASP A 466 86.52 -42.05 -13.67
C ASP A 466 86.34 -40.52 -13.83
N LEU A 467 87.39 -39.82 -14.28
CA LEU A 467 87.37 -38.38 -14.59
C LEU A 467 86.55 -38.04 -15.85
N GLU A 468 86.71 -38.82 -16.92
CA GLU A 468 85.97 -38.63 -18.19
C GLU A 468 84.45 -38.88 -17.96
N GLU A 469 84.08 -39.87 -17.16
CA GLU A 469 82.68 -40.19 -16.80
C GLU A 469 82.05 -39.11 -15.88
N ALA A 470 82.76 -38.67 -14.84
CA ALA A 470 82.31 -37.57 -13.98
C ALA A 470 82.11 -36.26 -14.77
N THR A 471 82.99 -35.97 -15.73
CA THR A 471 82.85 -34.80 -16.63
C THR A 471 81.58 -34.91 -17.46
N LEU A 472 81.31 -36.08 -18.07
CA LEU A 472 80.11 -36.35 -18.86
C LEU A 472 78.82 -36.18 -18.03
N GLN A 473 78.83 -36.62 -16.77
CA GLN A 473 77.69 -36.47 -15.86
C GLN A 473 77.47 -35.01 -15.42
N HIS A 474 78.54 -34.23 -15.24
CA HIS A 474 78.44 -32.78 -15.00
C HIS A 474 77.92 -32.01 -16.24
N GLU A 475 78.33 -32.37 -17.45
CA GLU A 475 77.80 -31.75 -18.68
C GLU A 475 76.32 -32.10 -18.89
N ALA A 476 75.92 -33.37 -18.69
CA ALA A 476 74.54 -33.81 -18.79
C ALA A 476 73.61 -33.11 -17.78
N THR A 477 74.03 -32.98 -16.53
CA THR A 477 73.25 -32.26 -15.49
C THR A 477 73.17 -30.76 -15.78
N ALA A 478 74.26 -30.13 -16.23
CA ALA A 478 74.24 -28.73 -16.66
C ALA A 478 73.35 -28.49 -17.89
N ALA A 479 73.31 -29.41 -18.86
CA ALA A 479 72.42 -29.36 -20.00
C ALA A 479 70.94 -29.50 -19.59
N ALA A 480 70.62 -30.43 -18.70
CA ALA A 480 69.26 -30.61 -18.18
C ALA A 480 68.75 -29.37 -17.43
N LEU A 481 69.59 -28.72 -16.61
CA LEU A 481 69.25 -27.47 -15.92
C LEU A 481 69.02 -26.33 -16.91
N ARG A 482 69.90 -26.14 -17.91
CA ARG A 482 69.72 -25.11 -18.95
C ARG A 482 68.40 -25.30 -19.71
N LYS A 483 68.06 -26.54 -20.08
CA LYS A 483 66.77 -26.84 -20.72
C LYS A 483 65.59 -26.48 -19.82
N LYS A 484 65.60 -26.93 -18.56
CA LYS A 484 64.52 -26.64 -17.60
C LYS A 484 64.30 -25.14 -17.38
N HIS A 485 65.36 -24.34 -17.37
CA HIS A 485 65.26 -22.87 -17.31
C HIS A 485 64.69 -22.26 -18.60
N ALA A 486 65.06 -22.77 -19.78
CA ALA A 486 64.49 -22.32 -21.05
C ALA A 486 62.99 -22.65 -21.15
N ASP A 487 62.61 -23.89 -20.86
CA ASP A 487 61.22 -24.37 -20.86
C ASP A 487 60.34 -23.51 -19.91
N SER A 488 60.82 -23.27 -18.67
CA SER A 488 60.12 -22.43 -17.68
C SER A 488 60.07 -20.94 -18.07
N THR A 489 61.02 -20.45 -18.87
CA THR A 489 60.99 -19.05 -19.36
C THR A 489 59.97 -18.89 -20.49
N ALA A 490 59.83 -19.90 -21.35
CA ALA A 490 58.80 -19.93 -22.39
C ALA A 490 57.38 -19.99 -21.80
N GLU A 491 57.15 -20.85 -20.79
CA GLU A 491 55.86 -20.96 -20.09
C GLU A 491 55.43 -19.62 -19.45
N LEU A 492 56.35 -18.92 -18.80
CA LEU A 492 56.09 -17.58 -18.26
C LEU A 492 55.80 -16.54 -19.36
N GLY A 493 56.43 -16.66 -20.52
CA GLY A 493 56.13 -15.83 -21.70
C GLY A 493 54.69 -16.02 -22.20
N GLU A 494 54.24 -17.27 -22.37
CA GLU A 494 52.86 -17.55 -22.79
C GLU A 494 51.83 -17.10 -21.75
N GLN A 495 52.14 -17.17 -20.45
CA GLN A 495 51.28 -16.63 -19.40
C GLN A 495 51.15 -15.10 -19.48
N ILE A 496 52.25 -14.38 -19.76
CA ILE A 496 52.23 -12.91 -19.95
C ILE A 496 51.39 -12.53 -21.18
N ASP A 497 51.57 -13.21 -22.31
CA ASP A 497 50.81 -12.98 -23.54
C ASP A 497 49.30 -13.21 -23.34
N ASN A 498 48.92 -14.29 -22.66
CA ASN A 498 47.53 -14.57 -22.35
C ASN A 498 46.93 -13.51 -21.41
N LEU A 499 47.68 -13.05 -20.39
CA LEU A 499 47.24 -11.95 -19.52
C LEU A 499 47.08 -10.63 -20.28
N GLN A 500 47.93 -10.32 -21.26
CA GLN A 500 47.74 -9.14 -22.11
C GLN A 500 46.47 -9.22 -22.97
N ARG A 501 46.16 -10.38 -23.56
CA ARG A 501 44.92 -10.59 -24.33
C ARG A 501 43.67 -10.44 -23.46
N VAL A 502 43.69 -11.02 -22.26
CA VAL A 502 42.60 -10.87 -21.26
C VAL A 502 42.45 -9.41 -20.84
N LYS A 503 43.55 -8.69 -20.58
CA LYS A 503 43.53 -7.25 -20.26
C LYS A 503 42.86 -6.44 -21.37
N GLN A 504 43.25 -6.63 -22.64
CA GLN A 504 42.67 -5.90 -23.77
C GLN A 504 41.16 -6.18 -23.93
N LYS A 505 40.72 -7.43 -23.72
CA LYS A 505 39.30 -7.79 -23.74
C LYS A 505 38.51 -7.07 -22.64
N LEU A 506 39.03 -7.07 -21.41
CA LEU A 506 38.42 -6.38 -20.27
C LEU A 506 38.41 -4.85 -20.43
N GLU A 507 39.44 -4.27 -21.05
CA GLU A 507 39.47 -2.83 -21.36
C GLU A 507 38.41 -2.45 -22.42
N LYS A 508 38.15 -3.31 -23.40
CA LYS A 508 37.07 -3.14 -24.38
C LYS A 508 35.69 -3.28 -23.72
N GLU A 509 35.45 -4.36 -22.98
CA GLU A 509 34.18 -4.59 -22.25
C GLU A 509 33.86 -3.46 -21.27
N LYS A 510 34.88 -2.92 -20.58
CA LYS A 510 34.76 -1.73 -19.73
C LYS A 510 34.35 -0.47 -20.51
N SER A 511 34.80 -0.31 -21.76
CA SER A 511 34.40 0.83 -22.59
C SER A 511 32.96 0.71 -23.08
N GLU A 512 32.53 -0.50 -23.44
CA GLU A 512 31.17 -0.80 -23.90
C GLU A 512 30.15 -0.61 -22.76
N LEU A 513 30.43 -1.18 -21.58
CA LEU A 513 29.62 -0.97 -20.37
C LEU A 513 29.56 0.51 -19.93
N LYS A 514 30.58 1.32 -20.24
CA LYS A 514 30.54 2.75 -19.94
C LYS A 514 29.56 3.48 -20.88
N MET A 515 29.55 3.14 -22.16
CA MET A 515 28.59 3.72 -23.11
C MET A 515 27.16 3.35 -22.75
N GLU A 516 26.89 2.09 -22.35
CA GLU A 516 25.57 1.67 -21.84
C GLU A 516 25.12 2.51 -20.63
N VAL A 517 26.03 2.82 -19.69
CA VAL A 517 25.73 3.66 -18.53
C VAL A 517 25.44 5.12 -18.92
N ASP A 518 26.25 5.70 -19.83
CA ASP A 518 26.07 7.07 -20.31
C ASP A 518 24.73 7.21 -21.10
N ASP A 519 24.35 6.21 -21.91
CA ASP A 519 23.07 6.15 -22.63
C ASP A 519 21.86 5.93 -21.69
N LEU A 520 21.97 5.05 -20.69
CA LEU A 520 20.91 4.82 -19.70
C LEU A 520 20.67 6.07 -18.84
N ALA A 521 21.72 6.84 -18.51
CA ALA A 521 21.58 8.11 -17.80
C ALA A 521 20.82 9.16 -18.64
N SER A 522 21.13 9.26 -19.94
CA SER A 522 20.42 10.13 -20.89
C SER A 522 18.93 9.75 -20.98
N ASN A 523 18.63 8.46 -21.12
CA ASN A 523 17.26 7.95 -21.13
C ASN A 523 16.50 8.29 -19.83
N MET A 524 17.13 8.10 -18.66
CA MET A 524 16.52 8.42 -17.36
C MET A 524 16.20 9.92 -17.23
N GLU A 525 17.06 10.81 -17.73
CA GLU A 525 16.78 12.25 -17.74
C GLU A 525 15.59 12.60 -18.67
N SER A 526 15.45 11.90 -19.79
CA SER A 526 14.29 12.07 -20.70
C SER A 526 12.98 11.64 -20.05
N VAL A 527 12.97 10.49 -19.35
CA VAL A 527 11.80 9.97 -18.61
C VAL A 527 11.43 10.90 -17.44
N SER A 528 12.42 11.42 -16.72
CA SER A 528 12.20 12.40 -15.64
C SER A 528 11.51 13.68 -16.15
N LYS A 529 11.92 14.19 -17.33
CA LYS A 529 11.27 15.34 -17.99
C LYS A 529 9.85 15.02 -18.47
N ALA A 530 9.61 13.82 -19.00
CA ALA A 530 8.27 13.37 -19.39
C ALA A 530 7.33 13.28 -18.18
N LYS A 531 7.78 12.65 -17.08
CA LYS A 531 7.05 12.55 -15.81
C LYS A 531 6.68 13.93 -15.26
N ALA A 532 7.63 14.87 -15.19
CA ALA A 532 7.38 16.23 -14.70
C ALA A 532 6.39 17.04 -15.56
N ASN A 533 6.18 16.66 -16.83
CA ASN A 533 5.14 17.24 -17.69
C ASN A 533 3.78 16.57 -17.50
N LEU A 534 3.74 15.25 -17.30
CA LEU A 534 2.51 14.52 -16.95
C LEU A 534 1.95 14.98 -15.60
N GLU A 535 2.79 15.14 -14.57
CA GLU A 535 2.38 15.64 -13.26
C GLU A 535 1.73 17.04 -13.32
N LYS A 536 2.21 17.92 -14.21
CA LYS A 536 1.59 19.23 -14.47
C LYS A 536 0.24 19.08 -15.17
N MET A 537 0.12 18.16 -16.12
CA MET A 537 -1.15 17.87 -16.80
C MET A 537 -2.19 17.33 -15.82
N CYS A 538 -1.81 16.41 -14.94
CA CYS A 538 -2.68 15.87 -13.89
C CYS A 538 -3.23 16.98 -12.99
N ARG A 539 -2.39 17.85 -12.44
CA ARG A 539 -2.85 19.01 -11.63
C ARG A 539 -3.80 19.93 -12.40
N THR A 540 -3.49 20.21 -13.67
CA THR A 540 -4.37 21.02 -14.53
C THR A 540 -5.76 20.39 -14.72
N LEU A 541 -5.84 19.06 -14.78
CA LEU A 541 -7.10 18.31 -14.88
C LEU A 541 -7.84 18.22 -13.52
N GLU A 542 -7.10 18.15 -12.41
CA GLU A 542 -7.65 18.22 -11.04
C GLU A 542 -8.29 19.59 -10.76
N ASP A 543 -7.63 20.69 -11.16
CA ASP A 543 -8.16 22.05 -11.09
C ASP A 543 -9.45 22.20 -11.94
N GLN A 544 -9.45 21.67 -13.17
CA GLN A 544 -10.65 21.66 -14.02
C GLN A 544 -11.80 20.82 -13.43
N LEU A 545 -11.50 19.68 -12.81
CA LEU A 545 -12.50 18.86 -12.11
C LEU A 545 -13.08 19.59 -10.89
N SER A 546 -12.25 20.35 -10.18
CA SER A 546 -12.66 21.22 -9.07
C SER A 546 -13.62 22.32 -9.56
N GLU A 547 -13.27 23.06 -10.61
CA GLU A 547 -14.16 24.07 -11.21
C GLU A 547 -15.51 23.47 -11.63
N LEU A 548 -15.50 22.31 -12.31
CA LEU A 548 -16.72 21.64 -12.75
C LEU A 548 -17.62 21.22 -11.57
N LYS A 549 -17.05 20.71 -10.46
CA LYS A 549 -17.82 20.42 -9.24
C LYS A 549 -18.45 21.68 -8.64
N THR A 550 -17.72 22.80 -8.56
CA THR A 550 -18.30 24.04 -8.03
C THR A 550 -19.45 24.57 -8.90
N LYS A 551 -19.39 24.35 -10.23
CA LYS A 551 -20.51 24.61 -11.15
C LYS A 551 -21.68 23.62 -10.97
N GLU A 552 -21.41 22.34 -10.74
CA GLU A 552 -22.44 21.33 -10.42
C GLU A 552 -23.23 21.76 -9.17
N GLU A 553 -22.53 22.15 -8.09
CA GLU A 553 -23.16 22.66 -6.86
C GLU A 553 -23.97 23.96 -7.09
N GLN A 554 -23.44 24.92 -7.85
CA GLN A 554 -24.17 26.16 -8.17
C GLN A 554 -25.45 25.88 -8.96
N ASN A 555 -25.37 25.01 -9.97
CA ASN A 555 -26.53 24.58 -10.75
C ASN A 555 -27.55 23.84 -9.88
N GLN A 556 -27.11 22.95 -8.98
CA GLN A 556 -28.00 22.23 -8.08
C GLN A 556 -28.72 23.16 -7.09
N ARG A 557 -28.05 24.20 -6.57
CA ARG A 557 -28.68 25.24 -5.76
C ARG A 557 -29.75 25.99 -6.57
N MET A 558 -29.43 26.41 -7.80
CA MET A 558 -30.38 27.11 -8.68
C MET A 558 -31.58 26.24 -9.08
N ILE A 559 -31.40 24.93 -9.27
CA ILE A 559 -32.51 23.97 -9.49
C ILE A 559 -33.42 23.92 -8.26
N ASN A 560 -32.87 23.90 -7.05
CA ASN A 560 -33.65 23.89 -5.81
C ASN A 560 -34.43 25.20 -5.61
N ASP A 561 -33.83 26.35 -5.90
CA ASP A 561 -34.51 27.66 -5.87
C ASP A 561 -35.64 27.74 -6.90
N LEU A 562 -35.42 27.28 -8.13
CA LEU A 562 -36.45 27.22 -9.19
C LEU A 562 -37.59 26.27 -8.83
N ASN A 563 -37.32 25.09 -8.27
CA ASN A 563 -38.36 24.19 -7.76
C ASN A 563 -39.16 24.84 -6.62
N THR A 564 -38.50 25.60 -5.75
CA THR A 564 -39.15 26.35 -4.65
C THR A 564 -40.05 27.46 -5.19
N GLN A 565 -39.65 28.17 -6.25
CA GLN A 565 -40.51 29.13 -6.95
C GLN A 565 -41.69 28.43 -7.63
N ARG A 566 -41.46 27.31 -8.32
CA ARG A 566 -42.52 26.53 -8.99
C ARG A 566 -43.60 26.09 -8.02
N ALA A 567 -43.23 25.59 -6.84
CA ALA A 567 -44.17 25.18 -5.80
C ALA A 567 -45.06 26.35 -5.29
N ARG A 568 -44.49 27.55 -5.13
CA ARG A 568 -45.26 28.76 -4.76
C ARG A 568 -46.25 29.15 -5.85
N LEU A 569 -45.78 29.28 -7.09
CA LEU A 569 -46.64 29.63 -8.24
C LEU A 569 -47.75 28.60 -8.47
N GLN A 570 -47.49 27.32 -8.21
CA GLN A 570 -48.50 26.25 -8.32
C GLN A 570 -49.53 26.31 -7.18
N THR A 571 -49.14 26.82 -6.01
CA THR A 571 -50.06 27.08 -4.88
C THR A 571 -50.93 28.31 -5.17
N GLU A 572 -50.33 29.42 -5.62
CA GLU A 572 -51.04 30.64 -6.05
C GLU A 572 -52.03 30.34 -7.18
N SER A 573 -51.64 29.52 -8.17
CA SER A 573 -52.52 29.05 -9.25
C SER A 573 -53.72 28.25 -8.73
N GLY A 574 -53.53 27.41 -7.70
CA GLY A 574 -54.61 26.71 -7.01
C GLY A 574 -55.58 27.64 -6.29
N GLU A 575 -55.05 28.66 -5.59
CA GLU A 575 -55.89 29.69 -4.96
C GLU A 575 -56.68 30.51 -5.99
N PHE A 576 -56.09 30.85 -7.13
CA PHE A 576 -56.80 31.56 -8.21
C PHE A 576 -57.88 30.68 -8.87
N SER A 577 -57.61 29.40 -9.15
CA SER A 577 -58.65 28.47 -9.66
C SER A 577 -59.83 28.38 -8.70
N ARG A 578 -59.56 28.20 -7.39
CA ARG A 578 -60.63 28.18 -6.37
C ARG A 578 -61.40 29.51 -6.32
N GLN A 579 -60.72 30.66 -6.44
CA GLN A 579 -61.42 31.94 -6.51
C GLN A 579 -62.32 32.04 -7.75
N VAL A 580 -61.93 31.49 -8.91
CA VAL A 580 -62.79 31.43 -10.10
C VAL A 580 -64.02 30.56 -9.83
N GLU A 581 -63.86 29.35 -9.26
CA GLU A 581 -64.97 28.47 -8.89
C GLU A 581 -65.96 29.16 -7.91
N GLU A 582 -65.45 29.86 -6.89
CA GLU A 582 -66.29 30.64 -5.96
C GLU A 582 -67.04 31.79 -6.67
N LYS A 583 -66.48 32.40 -7.72
CA LYS A 583 -67.16 33.43 -8.53
C LYS A 583 -68.19 32.82 -9.47
N ASP A 584 -67.90 31.71 -10.15
CA ASP A 584 -68.83 31.05 -11.07
C ASP A 584 -70.02 30.43 -10.33
N ALA A 585 -69.81 29.93 -9.11
CA ALA A 585 -70.90 29.54 -8.21
C ALA A 585 -71.80 30.73 -7.83
N LEU A 586 -71.21 31.89 -7.52
CA LEU A 586 -71.94 33.13 -7.21
C LEU A 586 -72.70 33.67 -8.44
N ILE A 587 -72.08 33.67 -9.62
CA ILE A 587 -72.72 34.04 -10.89
C ILE A 587 -73.89 33.10 -11.18
N SER A 588 -73.73 31.79 -10.94
CA SER A 588 -74.79 30.80 -11.09
C SER A 588 -75.97 31.04 -10.15
N GLN A 589 -75.73 31.42 -8.88
CA GLN A 589 -76.80 31.82 -7.96
C GLN A 589 -77.50 33.11 -8.44
N LEU A 590 -76.75 34.14 -8.81
CA LEU A 590 -77.29 35.41 -9.29
C LEU A 590 -78.10 35.25 -10.58
N SER A 591 -77.69 34.35 -11.49
CA SER A 591 -78.41 34.06 -12.73
C SER A 591 -79.75 33.35 -12.47
N ARG A 592 -79.79 32.37 -11.54
CA ARG A 592 -81.05 31.75 -11.08
C ARG A 592 -81.97 32.77 -10.42
N GLY A 593 -81.43 33.63 -9.55
CA GLY A 593 -82.18 34.72 -8.91
C GLY A 593 -82.77 35.69 -9.92
N LYS A 594 -81.99 36.09 -10.94
CA LYS A 594 -82.46 36.91 -12.06
C LYS A 594 -83.61 36.25 -12.83
N GLN A 595 -83.52 34.95 -13.13
CA GLN A 595 -84.62 34.22 -13.78
C GLN A 595 -85.89 34.23 -12.92
N GLY A 596 -85.81 33.95 -11.63
CA GLY A 596 -86.94 34.00 -10.71
C GLY A 596 -87.60 35.39 -10.64
N PHE A 597 -86.82 36.47 -10.53
CA PHE A 597 -87.36 37.84 -10.59
C PHE A 597 -87.95 38.19 -11.96
N THR A 598 -87.41 37.64 -13.06
CA THR A 598 -87.96 37.85 -14.41
C THR A 598 -89.34 37.21 -14.53
N GLN A 599 -89.49 35.97 -14.05
CA GLN A 599 -90.77 35.25 -14.00
C GLN A 599 -91.80 36.00 -13.14
N GLN A 600 -91.43 36.49 -11.95
CA GLN A 600 -92.33 37.32 -11.12
C GLN A 600 -92.77 38.61 -11.83
N ILE A 601 -91.89 39.24 -12.62
CA ILE A 601 -92.24 40.43 -13.42
C ILE A 601 -93.20 40.06 -14.57
N GLU A 602 -93.07 38.87 -15.15
CA GLU A 602 -93.98 38.38 -16.19
C GLU A 602 -95.36 37.99 -15.61
N GLU A 603 -95.41 37.36 -14.43
CA GLU A 603 -96.66 37.09 -13.71
C GLU A 603 -97.38 38.38 -13.31
N LEU A 604 -96.65 39.36 -12.74
CA LEU A 604 -97.22 40.67 -12.38
C LEU A 604 -97.72 41.45 -13.60
N LYS A 605 -97.03 41.38 -14.74
CA LYS A 605 -97.53 41.93 -16.01
C LYS A 605 -98.81 41.23 -16.46
N ARG A 606 -98.86 39.89 -16.38
CA ARG A 606 -100.05 39.13 -16.79
C ARG A 606 -101.27 39.48 -15.93
N HIS A 607 -101.10 39.63 -14.62
CA HIS A 607 -102.16 40.12 -13.74
C HIS A 607 -102.57 41.57 -14.06
N LEU A 608 -101.62 42.46 -14.43
CA LEU A 608 -101.96 43.81 -14.86
C LEU A 608 -102.73 43.84 -16.20
N GLU A 609 -102.44 42.91 -17.12
CA GLU A 609 -103.20 42.72 -18.36
C GLU A 609 -104.57 42.02 -18.14
N GLU A 610 -104.73 41.32 -17.02
CA GLU A 610 -105.99 40.72 -16.55
C GLU A 610 -106.90 41.76 -15.86
N GLU A 611 -106.34 42.78 -15.18
CA GLU A 611 -107.11 43.87 -14.54
C GLU A 611 -107.48 45.04 -15.48
N VAL A 612 -106.90 45.11 -16.69
CA VAL A 612 -107.10 46.21 -17.66
C VAL A 612 -108.12 45.86 -18.77
N LYS A 613 -108.84 44.73 -18.63
CA LYS A 613 -109.88 44.26 -19.56
C LYS A 613 -111.29 44.25 -18.95
#